data_AF-A0A523W2R6-F1
#
_entry.id   AF-A0A523W2R6-F1
#
_cell.length_a   1.000
_cell.length_b   1.000
_cell.length_c   1.000
_cell.angle_alpha   90.00
_cell.angle_beta   90.00
_cell.angle_gamma   90.00
#
_symmetry.space_group_name_H-M   'P 1'
#
loop_
_entity.id
_entity.type
_entity.pdbx_description
1 polymer ?
#
loop_
_entity_poly.entity_id
_entity_poly.type
_entity_poly.pdbx_seq_one_letter_code
_entity_poly.pdbx_strand_id
1 'polypeptide(L)' 'MDPYKEKLIAGSLCSKKTPVRARVVAVMDGKLPRRGLRLIISATRTLLQGQIHELIVTDEEDAAPGKTVNRIA' A
#
# COMPACT_ATOMS: atom_id res chain seq x y z
N MET A 1 21.06 3.69 2.19
CA MET A 1 21.21 2.43 2.93
C MET A 1 19.82 1.98 3.33
N ASP A 2 19.37 0.77 2.95
CA ASP A 2 18.04 0.25 3.26
C ASP A 2 18.15 -0.81 4.38
N PRO A 3 17.69 -0.52 5.61
CA PRO A 3 17.90 -1.40 6.76
C PRO A 3 17.18 -2.75 6.62
N TYR A 4 16.15 -2.84 5.77
CA TYR A 4 15.43 -4.09 5.51
C TYR A 4 16.20 -4.98 4.53
N LYS A 5 16.83 -4.41 3.50
CA LYS A 5 17.68 -5.16 2.55
C LYS A 5 18.95 -5.67 3.21
N GLU A 6 19.54 -4.84 4.07
CA GLU A 6 20.77 -5.16 4.80
C GLU A 6 20.53 -6.04 6.04
N LYS A 7 19.28 -6.46 6.30
CA LYS A 7 18.88 -7.31 7.45
C LYS A 7 19.35 -6.77 8.81
N LEU A 8 19.43 -5.46 8.96
CA LEU A 8 19.89 -4.79 10.19
C LEU A 8 18.85 -4.83 11.32
N ILE A 9 17.62 -5.21 10.99
CA ILE A 9 16.49 -5.25 11.92
C ILE A 9 16.31 -6.69 12.41
N ALA A 10 16.65 -6.93 13.67
CA ALA A 10 16.35 -8.18 14.35
C ALA A 10 14.97 -8.12 15.01
N GLY A 11 14.04 -8.99 14.59
CA GLY A 11 12.69 -9.08 15.15
C GLY A 11 11.68 -8.09 14.54
N SER A 12 10.56 -7.87 15.23
CA SER A 12 9.49 -6.97 14.76
C SER A 12 9.72 -5.53 15.26
N LEU A 13 9.78 -4.57 14.34
CA LEU A 13 9.75 -3.13 14.68
C LEU A 13 8.37 -2.62 15.08
N CYS A 14 7.33 -3.36 14.70
CA CYS A 14 5.95 -2.96 14.99
C CYS A 14 5.47 -3.62 16.27
N SER A 15 4.71 -2.84 17.05
CA SER A 15 3.82 -3.38 18.08
C SER A 15 2.75 -4.28 17.43
N LYS A 16 2.03 -5.03 18.27
CA LYS A 16 0.93 -5.90 17.85
C LYS A 16 -0.05 -5.13 16.96
N LYS A 17 -0.35 -5.67 15.77
CA LYS A 17 -1.29 -5.06 14.83
C LYS A 17 -2.65 -4.88 15.50
N THR A 18 -3.23 -3.69 15.34
CA THR A 18 -4.58 -3.36 15.79
C THR A 18 -5.46 -3.02 14.58
N PRO A 19 -6.78 -3.28 14.65
CA PRO A 19 -7.69 -2.88 13.58
C PRO A 19 -7.73 -1.36 13.41
N VAL A 20 -7.60 -0.88 12.17
CA VAL A 20 -7.86 0.52 11.82
C VAL A 20 -9.34 0.65 11.50
N ARG A 21 -10.06 1.49 12.26
CA ARG A 21 -11.47 1.79 12.00
C ARG A 21 -11.59 3.04 11.14
N ALA A 22 -12.30 2.94 10.03
CA ALA A 22 -12.53 4.04 9.10
C ALA A 22 -13.95 3.96 8.51
N ARG A 23 -14.36 5.00 7.79
CA ARG A 23 -15.63 5.06 7.06
C ARG A 23 -15.34 5.12 5.56
N VAL A 24 -16.02 4.28 4.78
CA VAL A 24 -16.05 4.42 3.33
C VAL A 24 -16.96 5.59 3.00
N VAL A 25 -16.40 6.63 2.38
CA VAL A 25 -17.13 7.87 2.05
C VAL A 25 -17.45 7.99 0.55
N ALA A 26 -16.78 7.21 -0.28
CA ALA A 26 -17.02 7.13 -1.72
C ALA A 26 -16.63 5.74 -2.23
N VAL A 27 -17.34 5.27 -3.26
CA VAL A 27 -16.98 4.08 -4.03
C VAL A 27 -16.92 4.51 -5.49
N MET A 28 -15.79 4.25 -6.14
CA MET A 28 -15.55 4.59 -7.54
C MET A 28 -15.57 3.30 -8.37
N ASP A 29 -16.38 3.29 -9.43
CA ASP A 29 -16.37 2.22 -10.45
C ASP A 29 -15.55 2.70 -11.65
N GLY A 30 -14.23 2.71 -11.48
CA GLY A 30 -13.29 3.26 -12.47
C GLY A 30 -12.26 2.23 -12.89
N LYS A 31 -12.17 1.96 -14.20
CA LYS A 31 -11.17 1.06 -14.79
C LYS A 31 -10.22 1.84 -15.67
N LEU A 32 -8.92 1.73 -15.42
CA LEU A 32 -7.89 2.47 -16.15
C LEU A 32 -6.72 1.55 -16.50
N PRO A 33 -6.30 1.42 -17.78
CA PRO A 33 -5.28 0.45 -18.19
C PRO A 33 -3.83 0.97 -18.16
N ARG A 34 -3.58 2.26 -17.92
CA ARG A 34 -2.24 2.89 -18.01
C ARG A 34 -2.00 3.89 -16.88
N ARG A 35 -2.26 3.47 -15.65
CA ARG A 35 -2.17 4.34 -14.46
C ARG A 35 -0.73 4.63 -14.02
N GLY A 36 0.21 3.71 -14.29
CA GLY A 36 1.62 3.87 -13.96
C GLY A 36 1.93 4.05 -12.47
N LEU A 37 1.21 3.36 -11.57
CA LEU A 37 1.41 3.46 -10.14
C LEU A 37 2.64 2.68 -9.70
N ARG A 38 3.64 3.36 -9.14
CA ARG A 38 4.81 2.70 -8.55
C ARG A 38 4.51 2.26 -7.11
N LEU A 39 4.41 0.95 -6.88
CA LEU A 39 4.20 0.40 -5.55
C LEU A 39 5.47 0.55 -4.73
N ILE A 40 5.35 1.19 -3.57
CA ILE A 40 6.48 1.38 -2.66
C ILE A 40 6.76 0.11 -1.85
N ILE A 41 8.02 -0.10 -1.49
CA ILE A 41 8.40 -1.10 -0.49
C ILE A 41 8.26 -0.43 0.88
N SER A 42 7.15 -0.70 1.58
CA SER A 42 6.84 -0.08 2.88
C SER A 42 6.67 -1.17 3.93
N ALA A 43 7.70 -1.44 4.72
CA ALA A 43 7.61 -2.42 5.81
C ALA A 43 6.76 -1.92 6.99
N THR A 44 6.70 -0.60 7.20
CA THR A 44 5.85 0.07 8.18
C THR A 44 5.22 1.32 7.57
N ARG A 45 4.06 1.75 8.08
CA ARG A 45 3.38 2.99 7.68
C ARG A 45 2.41 3.46 8.76
N THR A 46 2.37 4.76 9.00
CA THR A 46 1.34 5.43 9.79
C THR A 46 0.44 6.26 8.87
N LEU A 47 -0.81 6.46 9.28
CA LEU A 47 -1.79 7.30 8.60
C LEU A 47 -2.22 8.42 9.56
N LEU A 48 -2.43 9.63 9.04
CA LEU A 48 -2.90 10.74 9.85
C LEU A 48 -4.41 10.61 10.09
N GLN A 49 -4.84 10.88 11.32
CA GLN A 49 -6.25 10.88 11.65
C GLN A 49 -6.99 11.96 10.85
N GLY A 50 -8.14 11.58 10.27
CA GLY A 50 -8.99 12.50 9.51
C GLY A 50 -8.63 12.64 8.03
N GLN A 51 -7.55 12.01 7.55
CA GLN A 51 -7.25 11.98 6.12
C GLN A 51 -8.11 10.95 5.38
N ILE A 52 -8.51 11.32 4.16
CA ILE A 52 -9.13 10.40 3.21
C ILE A 52 -8.00 9.67 2.49
N HIS A 53 -8.07 8.34 2.50
CA HIS A 53 -7.14 7.47 1.78
C HIS A 53 -7.90 6.69 0.72
N GLU A 54 -7.35 6.67 -0.49
CA GLU A 54 -7.87 5.88 -1.60
C GLU A 54 -7.35 4.44 -1.51
N LEU A 55 -8.24 3.47 -1.69
CA LEU A 55 -7.89 2.07 -1.88
C LEU A 55 -8.17 1.71 -3.33
N ILE A 56 -7.12 1.31 -4.04
CA ILE A 56 -7.18 0.94 -5.46
C ILE A 56 -6.95 -0.57 -5.55
N VAL A 57 -7.76 -1.25 -6.35
CA VAL A 57 -7.63 -2.68 -6.65
C VAL A 57 -7.02 -2.84 -8.04
N THR A 58 -6.19 -3.87 -8.18
CA THR A 58 -5.62 -4.29 -9.44
C THR A 58 -5.73 -5.81 -9.55
N ASP A 59 -5.92 -6.30 -10.76
CA ASP A 59 -5.93 -7.70 -11.13
C ASP A 59 -4.63 -8.10 -11.89
N GLU A 60 -3.58 -7.27 -11.82
CA GLU A 60 -2.24 -7.62 -12.32
C GLU A 60 -1.59 -8.70 -11.44
N GLU A 61 -1.32 -9.87 -12.04
CA GLU A 61 -0.76 -11.04 -11.34
C GLU A 61 0.63 -10.78 -10.77
N ASP A 62 1.41 -9.89 -11.38
CA ASP A 62 2.77 -9.53 -10.95
C ASP A 62 2.81 -8.28 -10.05
N ALA A 63 1.66 -7.78 -9.61
CA ALA A 63 1.57 -6.64 -8.70
C ALA A 63 2.27 -6.95 -7.36
N ALA A 64 3.38 -6.26 -7.11
CA ALA A 64 4.19 -6.46 -5.92
C ALA A 64 4.90 -5.17 -5.49
N PRO A 65 5.32 -5.04 -4.22
CA PRO A 65 6.14 -3.91 -3.77
C PRO A 65 7.38 -3.72 -4.66
N GLY A 66 7.63 -2.47 -5.06
CA GLY A 66 8.72 -2.10 -5.97
C GLY A 66 8.37 -2.22 -7.46
N LYS A 67 7.23 -2.81 -7.83
CA LYS A 67 6.75 -2.88 -9.22
C LYS A 67 5.90 -1.67 -9.61
N THR A 68 5.75 -1.46 -10.90
CA THR A 68 4.79 -0.51 -11.46
C THR A 68 3.55 -1.28 -11.89
N VAL A 69 2.38 -0.83 -11.43
CA VAL A 69 1.07 -1.36 -11.80
C VAL A 69 0.37 -0.39 -12.73
N ASN A 70 -0.30 -0.89 -13.77
CA ASN A 70 -0.97 -0.04 -14.76
C ASN A 70 -2.49 -0.14 -14.71
N ARG A 71 -3.05 -1.30 -14.38
CA ARG A 71 -4.49 -1.56 -14.38
C ARG A 71 -5.11 -1.26 -13.04
N ILE A 72 -6.12 -0.41 -13.06
CA ILE A 72 -7.14 -0.30 -12.02
C ILE A 72 -8.33 -1.15 -12.47
N ALA A 73 -8.80 -2.05 -11.61
CA ALA A 73 -9.83 -3.05 -11.92
C ALA A 73 -11.03 -2.97 -10.97
#